data_AF-A0A8H4LM38-F1
#
_entry.id   AF-A0A8H4LM38-F1
#
_cell.length_a   1.000
_cell.length_b   1.000
_cell.length_c   1.000
_cell.angle_alpha   90.00
_cell.angle_beta   90.00
_cell.angle_gamma   90.00
#
_symmetry.space_group_name_H-M   'P 1'
#
loop_
_entity.id
_entity.type
_entity.pdbx_description
1 polymer ?
#
loop_
_entity_poly.entity_id
_entity_poly.type
_entity_poly.pdbx_seq_one_letter_code
_entity_poly.pdbx_strand_id
1 'polypeptide(L)'
;MHAATVATVVASVLGAVEASPMSKRDLIGRLDDGAHEIEHKFQPLLDFDKDGCYYTSAIDKNGRTNPGLKNAIGKGLASDCRDANRLENNNLYSRRRCNNGWCAIMYEYYFEKDQ
;
A
#
# COMPACT_ATOMS: atom_id res chain seq x y z
N MET A 1 0.04 56.67 -50.89
CA MET A 1 0.05 55.22 -51.17
C MET A 1 0.29 54.53 -49.83
N HIS A 2 -0.70 53.79 -49.33
CA HIS A 2 -0.77 53.30 -47.96
C HIS A 2 0.06 52.00 -47.82
N ALA A 3 0.98 51.93 -46.86
CA ALA A 3 1.67 50.71 -46.49
C ALA A 3 0.83 49.96 -45.44
N ALA A 4 0.35 48.77 -45.79
CA ALA A 4 -0.41 47.91 -44.89
C ALA A 4 0.55 46.98 -44.13
N THR A 5 0.57 47.07 -42.80
CA THR A 5 1.34 46.19 -41.92
C THR A 5 0.56 44.90 -41.68
N VAL A 6 1.09 43.75 -42.11
CA VAL A 6 0.48 42.44 -41.88
C VAL A 6 1.02 41.87 -40.57
N ALA A 7 0.17 41.81 -39.53
CA ALA A 7 0.49 41.13 -38.28
C ALA A 7 0.14 39.64 -38.39
N THR A 8 1.15 38.77 -38.32
CA THR A 8 0.96 37.31 -38.29
C THR A 8 0.70 36.87 -36.85
N VAL A 9 -0.50 36.37 -36.56
CA VAL A 9 -0.85 35.80 -35.26
C VAL A 9 -0.52 34.31 -35.29
N VAL A 10 0.48 33.90 -34.50
CA VAL A 10 0.81 32.48 -34.32
C VAL A 10 -0.11 31.92 -33.24
N ALA A 11 -1.09 31.11 -33.63
CA ALA A 11 -1.96 30.40 -32.70
C ALA A 11 -1.22 29.17 -32.14
N SER A 12 -0.76 29.25 -30.89
CA SER A 12 -0.23 28.10 -30.16
C SER A 12 -1.37 27.17 -29.75
N VAL A 13 -1.42 25.97 -30.35
CA VAL A 13 -2.37 24.93 -29.96
C VAL A 13 -1.89 24.32 -28.64
N LEU A 14 -2.54 24.71 -27.53
CA LEU A 14 -2.40 24.01 -26.25
C LEU A 14 -3.15 22.67 -26.37
N GLY A 15 -2.41 21.59 -26.61
CA GLY A 15 -2.95 20.24 -26.52
C GLY A 15 -3.39 19.98 -25.09
N ALA A 16 -4.68 19.69 -24.88
CA ALA A 16 -5.19 19.25 -23.60
C ALA A 16 -4.60 17.87 -23.29
N VAL A 17 -3.76 17.79 -22.25
CA VAL A 17 -3.29 16.52 -21.70
C VAL A 17 -4.45 15.99 -20.85
N GLU A 18 -5.22 15.04 -21.37
CA GLU A 18 -6.22 14.35 -20.55
C GLU A 18 -5.49 13.51 -19.50
N ALA A 19 -5.55 13.96 -18.25
CA ALA A 19 -5.10 13.18 -17.12
C ALA A 19 -5.97 11.92 -17.04
N SER A 20 -5.36 10.75 -17.24
CA SER A 20 -6.06 9.49 -16.99
C SER A 20 -6.55 9.46 -15.54
N PRO A 21 -7.77 8.98 -15.27
CA PRO A 21 -8.27 8.89 -13.90
C PRO A 21 -7.34 7.97 -13.10
N MET A 22 -6.72 8.51 -12.06
CA MET A 22 -5.99 7.70 -11.09
C MET A 22 -7.01 6.81 -10.36
N SER A 23 -7.07 5.53 -10.74
CA SER A 23 -7.76 4.54 -9.92
C SER A 23 -7.08 4.52 -8.56
N LYS A 24 -7.85 4.78 -7.50
CA LYS A 24 -7.38 4.59 -6.13
C LYS A 24 -7.06 3.10 -5.99
N ARG A 25 -5.77 2.75 -5.92
CA ARG A 25 -5.37 1.38 -5.58
C ARG A 25 -6.01 1.05 -4.24
N ASP A 26 -6.63 -0.12 -4.15
CA ASP A 26 -7.46 -0.51 -3.01
C ASP A 26 -6.62 -0.90 -1.77
N LEU A 27 -5.67 -0.03 -1.41
CA LEU A 27 -5.01 -0.12 -0.12
C LEU A 27 -5.94 0.47 0.94
N ILE A 28 -6.14 -0.32 1.97
CA ILE A 28 -6.93 0.07 3.13
C ILE A 28 -6.00 0.69 4.17
N GLY A 29 -6.51 1.65 4.95
CA GLY A 29 -5.70 2.33 5.96
C GLY A 29 -5.40 1.42 7.16
N ARG A 30 -4.24 1.65 7.79
CA ARG A 30 -3.84 0.95 9.02
C ARG A 30 -4.69 1.33 10.23
N LEU A 31 -4.74 0.43 11.19
CA LEU A 31 -5.24 0.72 12.52
C LEU A 31 -4.25 1.61 13.27
N ASP A 32 -4.78 2.33 14.25
CA ASP A 32 -3.94 3.05 15.22
C ASP A 32 -3.21 2.03 16.11
N ASP A 33 -2.07 2.44 16.65
CA ASP A 33 -1.32 1.60 17.57
C ASP A 33 -2.11 1.39 18.87
N GLY A 34 -2.17 0.14 19.31
CA GLY A 34 -2.89 -0.28 20.52
C GLY A 34 -2.24 -1.48 21.20
N ALA A 35 -0.99 -1.80 20.86
CA ALA A 35 -0.28 -2.93 21.43
C ALA A 35 0.24 -2.61 22.85
N HIS A 36 0.38 -3.64 23.70
CA HIS A 36 0.97 -3.48 25.02
C HIS A 36 2.49 -3.33 24.93
N GLU A 37 3.13 -2.68 25.90
CA GLU A 37 4.60 -2.47 25.94
C GLU A 37 5.41 -3.76 25.68
N ILE A 38 5.01 -4.88 26.28
CA ILE A 38 5.65 -6.19 26.08
C ILE A 38 5.55 -6.69 24.64
N GLU A 39 4.49 -6.36 23.91
CA GLU A 39 4.32 -6.72 22.49
C GLU A 39 5.23 -5.86 21.62
N HIS A 40 5.43 -4.58 21.94
CA HIS A 40 6.49 -3.80 21.27
C HIS A 40 7.89 -4.31 21.59
N LYS A 41 8.13 -4.68 22.85
CA LYS A 41 9.45 -5.16 23.30
C LYS A 41 9.90 -6.42 22.58
N PHE A 42 8.97 -7.33 22.28
CA PHE A 42 9.27 -8.60 21.61
C PHE A 42 8.82 -8.61 20.15
N GLN A 43 8.50 -7.46 19.57
CA GLN A 43 8.13 -7.35 18.17
C GLN A 43 9.28 -7.80 17.27
N PRO A 44 9.07 -8.76 16.35
CA PRO A 44 10.12 -9.20 15.45
C PRO A 44 10.38 -8.16 14.36
N LEU A 45 11.65 -8.08 13.94
CA LEU A 45 12.03 -7.42 12.71
C LEU A 45 11.82 -8.39 11.54
N LEU A 46 11.21 -7.90 10.46
CA LEU A 46 11.09 -8.66 9.22
C LEU A 46 12.11 -8.14 8.19
N ASP A 47 12.82 -9.09 7.59
CA ASP A 47 13.61 -8.84 6.39
C ASP A 47 12.78 -9.25 5.16
N PHE A 48 12.84 -8.43 4.11
CA PHE A 48 12.19 -8.70 2.84
C PHE A 48 13.25 -8.97 1.78
N ASP A 49 13.58 -10.24 1.58
CA ASP A 49 14.58 -10.79 0.65
C ASP A 49 14.29 -10.58 -0.86
N LYS A 50 13.14 -9.97 -1.18
CA LYS A 50 12.69 -9.45 -2.49
C LYS A 50 11.87 -10.41 -3.34
N ASP A 51 11.66 -11.64 -2.89
CA ASP A 51 10.88 -12.63 -3.64
C ASP A 51 9.43 -12.77 -3.16
N GLY A 52 9.00 -11.96 -2.19
CA GLY A 52 7.61 -11.87 -1.75
C GLY A 52 7.04 -10.46 -1.72
N CYS A 53 5.78 -10.35 -1.30
CA CYS A 53 5.10 -9.07 -1.10
C CYS A 53 5.60 -8.33 0.15
N TYR A 54 5.43 -7.01 0.17
CA TYR A 54 5.41 -6.29 1.45
C TYR A 54 4.09 -6.58 2.16
N TYR A 55 4.13 -6.71 3.49
CA TYR A 55 2.90 -6.78 4.26
C TYR A 55 2.23 -5.39 4.32
N THR A 56 0.90 -5.40 4.35
CA THR A 56 0.05 -4.20 4.41
C THR A 56 -1.08 -4.42 5.42
N SER A 57 -1.97 -3.44 5.57
CA SER A 57 -3.14 -3.55 6.42
C SER A 57 -4.13 -4.60 5.89
N ALA A 58 -4.56 -5.50 6.77
CA ALA A 58 -5.58 -6.53 6.51
C ALA A 58 -7.00 -6.03 6.74
N ILE A 59 -7.17 -5.07 7.66
CA ILE A 59 -8.45 -4.46 8.03
C ILE A 59 -8.26 -2.97 8.38
N ASP A 60 -9.22 -2.13 7.99
CA ASP A 60 -9.25 -0.71 8.37
C ASP A 60 -10.16 -0.43 9.58
N LYS A 61 -10.11 0.80 10.09
CA LYS A 61 -10.90 1.25 11.25
C LYS A 61 -12.42 1.13 11.07
N ASN A 62 -12.91 0.99 9.84
CA ASN A 62 -14.33 0.81 9.54
C ASN A 62 -14.70 -0.67 9.41
N GLY A 63 -13.74 -1.59 9.64
CA GLY A 63 -13.94 -3.02 9.54
C GLY A 63 -13.88 -3.57 8.11
N ARG A 64 -13.44 -2.76 7.12
CA ARG A 64 -13.29 -3.24 5.75
C ARG A 64 -11.99 -4.03 5.63
N THR A 65 -12.08 -5.23 5.06
CA THR A 65 -10.93 -6.12 4.87
C THR A 65 -10.24 -5.90 3.52
N ASN A 66 -8.94 -6.18 3.47
CA ASN A 66 -8.17 -6.13 2.23
C ASN A 66 -8.52 -7.36 1.38
N PRO A 67 -9.01 -7.18 0.14
CA PRO A 67 -9.43 -8.30 -0.70
C PRO A 67 -8.25 -9.07 -1.32
N GLY A 68 -7.02 -8.61 -1.09
CA GLY A 68 -5.81 -9.12 -1.73
C GLY A 68 -5.68 -8.69 -3.19
N LEU A 69 -4.66 -9.20 -3.86
CA LEU A 69 -4.42 -8.94 -5.28
C LEU A 69 -5.19 -9.92 -6.17
N LYS A 70 -6.14 -9.37 -6.93
CA LYS A 70 -6.83 -10.09 -8.01
C LYS A 70 -5.89 -10.27 -9.21
N ASN A 71 -6.09 -11.35 -9.97
CA ASN A 71 -5.34 -11.65 -11.20
C ASN A 71 -3.81 -11.82 -10.98
N ALA A 72 -3.42 -12.46 -9.87
CA ALA A 72 -2.02 -12.76 -9.56
C ALA A 72 -1.46 -13.98 -10.33
N ILE A 73 -2.34 -14.82 -10.89
CA ILE A 73 -1.94 -16.04 -11.61
C ILE A 73 -1.02 -15.69 -12.79
N GLY A 74 0.14 -16.35 -12.86
CA GLY A 74 1.11 -16.16 -13.94
C GLY A 74 2.00 -14.92 -13.82
N LYS A 75 1.82 -14.11 -12.77
CA LYS A 75 2.71 -12.99 -12.45
C LYS A 75 3.91 -13.44 -11.61
N GLY A 76 4.96 -12.62 -11.55
CA GLY A 76 6.08 -12.88 -10.66
C GLY A 76 5.69 -12.79 -9.18
N LEU A 77 6.43 -13.47 -8.31
CA LEU A 77 6.14 -13.57 -6.87
C LEU A 77 5.96 -12.19 -6.21
N ALA A 78 6.87 -11.26 -6.51
CA ALA A 78 6.83 -9.88 -6.01
C ALA A 78 5.94 -8.90 -6.81
N SER A 79 5.33 -9.35 -7.91
CA SER A 79 4.60 -8.47 -8.83
C SER A 79 3.43 -7.77 -8.13
N ASP A 80 3.34 -6.47 -8.36
CA ASP A 80 2.24 -5.59 -7.92
C ASP A 80 2.08 -5.42 -6.40
N CYS A 81 2.95 -5.97 -5.55
CA CYS A 81 2.83 -5.91 -4.09
C CYS A 81 4.10 -5.44 -3.35
N ARG A 82 5.05 -4.82 -4.08
CA ARG A 82 6.28 -4.26 -3.50
C ARG A 82 6.44 -2.75 -3.66
N ASP A 83 5.36 -2.04 -3.98
CA ASP A 83 5.43 -0.57 -4.02
C ASP A 83 5.43 0.01 -2.60
N ALA A 84 6.06 1.18 -2.43
CA ALA A 84 6.26 1.84 -1.14
C ALA A 84 4.95 2.09 -0.35
N ASN A 85 3.84 2.28 -1.05
CA ASN A 85 2.53 2.51 -0.43
C ASN A 85 2.06 1.33 0.45
N ARG A 86 2.56 0.10 0.26
CA ARG A 86 2.29 -1.04 1.17
C ARG A 86 2.99 -0.85 2.50
N LEU A 87 4.24 -0.39 2.47
CA LEU A 87 5.02 -0.08 3.67
C LEU A 87 4.43 1.11 4.43
N GLU A 88 3.98 2.15 3.72
CA GLU A 88 3.32 3.31 4.32
C GLU A 88 1.99 2.97 5.01
N ASN A 89 1.31 1.92 4.54
CA ASN A 89 0.05 1.42 5.09
C ASN A 89 0.24 0.06 5.79
N ASN A 90 1.44 -0.23 6.25
CA ASN A 90 1.70 -1.49 6.93
C ASN A 90 1.02 -1.53 8.31
N ASN A 91 0.65 -2.72 8.74
CA ASN A 91 0.10 -2.95 10.07
C ASN A 91 0.60 -4.32 10.54
N LEU A 92 1.32 -4.33 11.66
CA LEU A 92 1.61 -5.57 12.38
C LEU A 92 0.49 -5.79 13.39
N TYR A 93 -0.03 -7.00 13.44
CA TYR A 93 -1.05 -7.40 14.43
C TYR A 93 -0.39 -8.23 15.52
N SER A 94 -0.79 -8.02 16.77
CA SER A 94 -0.35 -8.84 17.88
C SER A 94 -1.53 -9.31 18.72
N ARG A 95 -1.39 -10.51 19.27
CA ARG A 95 -2.31 -11.02 20.28
C ARG A 95 -1.54 -11.75 21.37
N ARG A 96 -1.67 -11.26 22.59
CA ARG A 96 -1.10 -11.89 23.78
C ARG A 96 -2.12 -12.72 24.55
N ARG A 97 -1.72 -13.91 25.00
CA ARG A 97 -2.49 -14.72 25.97
C ARG A 97 -1.55 -15.34 27.00
N CYS A 98 -1.93 -15.24 28.27
CA CYS A 98 -1.20 -15.88 29.37
C CYS A 98 -2.00 -17.05 29.95
N ASN A 99 -1.33 -18.17 30.19
CA ASN A 99 -1.90 -19.36 30.81
C ASN A 99 -0.80 -20.17 31.51
N ASN A 100 -1.09 -20.73 32.70
CA ASN A 100 -0.16 -21.58 33.46
C ASN A 100 1.25 -20.99 33.66
N GLY A 101 1.35 -19.68 33.93
CA GLY A 101 2.63 -19.00 34.18
C GLY A 101 3.42 -18.60 32.92
N TRP A 102 2.92 -18.91 31.72
CA TRP A 102 3.53 -18.52 30.45
C TRP A 102 2.64 -17.53 29.70
N CYS A 103 3.26 -16.60 28.96
CA CYS A 103 2.57 -15.71 28.05
C CYS A 103 3.10 -15.94 26.63
N ALA A 104 2.19 -16.24 25.71
CA ALA A 104 2.48 -16.25 24.28
C ALA A 104 2.04 -14.92 23.68
N ILE A 105 2.88 -14.35 22.81
CA ILE A 105 2.53 -13.24 21.94
C ILE A 105 2.62 -13.79 20.51
N MET A 106 1.51 -13.76 19.80
CA MET A 106 1.46 -14.10 18.39
C MET A 106 1.50 -12.81 17.59
N TYR A 107 2.45 -12.71 16.67
CA TYR A 107 2.54 -11.61 15.70
C TYR A 107 2.06 -12.11 14.34
N GLU A 108 1.29 -11.29 13.65
CA GLU A 108 0.68 -11.65 12.38
C GLU A 108 0.84 -10.51 11.36
N TYR A 109 1.08 -10.92 10.12
CA TYR A 109 1.32 -10.05 8.98
C TYR A 109 0.39 -10.46 7.85
N TYR A 110 -0.14 -9.48 7.13
CA TYR A 110 -0.99 -9.73 5.99
C TYR A 110 -0.28 -9.37 4.69
N PHE A 111 -0.15 -10.36 3.81
CA PHE A 111 0.36 -10.20 2.46
C PHE A 111 -0.80 -10.29 1.48
N GLU A 112 -0.86 -9.39 0.50
CA GLU A 112 -1.98 -9.32 -0.44
C GLU A 112 -2.10 -10.57 -1.35
N LYS A 113 -1.05 -11.40 -1.40
CA LYS A 113 -1.02 -12.72 -2.05
C LYS A 113 0.12 -13.58 -1.49
N ASP A 114 0.00 -14.88 -1.75
CA ASP A 114 1.03 -15.90 -1.58
C ASP A 114 1.01 -16.77 -2.85
N GLN A 115 2.17 -17.05 -3.45
CA GLN A 115 2.26 -17.61 -4.80
C GLN A 115 3.34 -18.67 -4.92
#